data_AF-A0A498NNV6-F1
#
_entry.id   AF-A0A498NNV6-F1
#
_cell.length_a   1.000
_cell.length_b   1.000
_cell.length_c   1.000
_cell.angle_alpha   90.00
_cell.angle_beta   90.00
_cell.angle_gamma   90.00
#
_symmetry.space_group_name_H-M   'P 1'
#
loop_
_entity.id
_entity.type
_entity.pdbx_description
1 polymer ?
#
loop_
_entity_poly.entity_id
_entity_poly.type
_entity_poly.pdbx_seq_one_letter_code
_entity_poly.pdbx_strand_id
1 'polypeptide(L)'
;MRNCPGGVVYDFEDFVSVVLSSNSKKVEVVELKNADVLNWKDGHSSVKTKKAPNLSKMAVIQLRCGSRSLFFKLTHADAHFTELDFLQAKFELKEPSVLRPHDQGKKNDIIKKLCPFMPPNRRAFWCSLPVSDVVEDVE
;
A
#
# COMPACT_ATOMS: atom_id res chain seq x y z
N MET A 1 23.55 -14.58 -18.57
CA MET A 1 23.49 -13.13 -18.32
C MET A 1 22.41 -12.57 -19.24
N ARG A 2 21.31 -12.03 -18.69
CA ARG A 2 20.28 -11.36 -19.50
C ARG A 2 20.67 -9.88 -19.59
N ASN A 3 20.93 -9.42 -20.81
CA ASN A 3 21.03 -8.00 -21.12
C ASN A 3 19.71 -7.35 -20.70
N CYS A 4 19.75 -6.32 -19.86
CA CYS A 4 18.59 -5.46 -19.59
C CYS A 4 18.68 -4.25 -20.54
N PRO A 5 18.03 -4.27 -21.72
CA PRO A 5 17.82 -3.05 -22.49
C PRO A 5 16.85 -2.14 -21.70
N GLY A 6 16.91 -0.83 -21.95
CA GLY A 6 16.26 0.22 -21.17
C GLY A 6 14.89 -0.13 -20.54
N GLY A 7 14.79 0.16 -19.24
CA GLY A 7 13.56 0.31 -18.45
C GLY A 7 12.37 -0.54 -18.89
N VAL A 8 12.43 -1.85 -18.63
CA VAL A 8 11.24 -2.72 -18.73
C VAL A 8 10.18 -2.15 -17.78
N VAL A 9 9.04 -1.73 -18.34
CA VAL A 9 7.86 -1.37 -17.54
C VAL A 9 7.35 -2.67 -16.97
N TYR A 10 7.65 -2.93 -15.69
CA TYR A 10 7.12 -4.08 -14.98
C TYR A 10 5.62 -3.90 -14.78
N ASP A 11 4.84 -4.88 -15.19
CA ASP A 11 3.42 -4.93 -14.85
C ASP A 11 3.21 -5.57 -13.47
N PHE A 12 1.95 -5.75 -13.08
CA PHE A 12 1.62 -6.31 -11.78
C PHE A 12 2.02 -7.79 -11.67
N GLU A 13 1.92 -8.56 -12.76
CA GLU A 13 2.30 -9.98 -12.77
C GLU A 13 3.82 -10.13 -12.63
N ASP A 14 4.59 -9.27 -13.30
CA ASP A 14 6.02 -9.17 -13.13
C ASP A 14 6.39 -8.90 -11.66
N PHE A 15 5.71 -7.94 -11.02
CA PHE A 15 5.92 -7.62 -9.61
C PHE A 15 5.65 -8.84 -8.70
N VAL A 16 4.52 -9.52 -8.88
CA VAL A 16 4.17 -10.74 -8.14
C VAL A 16 5.24 -11.81 -8.33
N SER A 17 5.71 -12.02 -9.56
CA SER A 17 6.74 -13.01 -9.88
C SER A 17 8.07 -12.71 -9.18
N VAL A 18 8.46 -11.43 -9.12
CA VAL A 18 9.69 -10.98 -8.45
C VAL A 18 9.59 -11.23 -6.95
N VAL A 19 8.48 -10.87 -6.32
CA VAL A 19 8.26 -11.10 -4.89
C VAL A 19 8.23 -12.59 -4.57
N LEU A 20 7.57 -13.41 -5.39
CA LEU A 20 7.52 -14.87 -5.21
C LEU A 20 8.90 -15.51 -5.37
N SER A 21 9.71 -15.02 -6.31
CA SER A 21 11.08 -15.51 -6.51
C SER A 21 12.06 -15.08 -5.41
N SER A 22 11.68 -14.09 -4.60
CA SER A 22 12.50 -13.59 -3.50
C SER A 22 12.63 -14.61 -2.36
N ASN A 23 13.65 -14.44 -1.52
CA ASN A 23 13.90 -15.29 -0.35
C ASN A 23 13.86 -16.81 -0.66
N SER A 24 14.40 -17.21 -1.82
CA SER A 24 14.39 -18.62 -2.27
C SER A 24 12.99 -19.26 -2.32
N LYS A 25 11.95 -18.49 -2.69
CA LYS A 25 10.56 -18.94 -2.76
C LYS A 25 9.97 -19.38 -1.41
N LYS A 26 10.56 -18.93 -0.30
CA LYS A 26 10.05 -19.17 1.06
C LYS A 26 9.06 -18.09 1.53
N VAL A 27 8.61 -17.24 0.61
CA VAL A 27 7.63 -16.20 0.87
C VAL A 27 6.36 -16.62 0.19
N GLU A 28 5.29 -16.73 0.98
CA GLU A 28 3.95 -16.83 0.46
C GLU A 28 3.49 -15.46 -0.03
N VAL A 29 3.02 -15.41 -1.28
CA VAL A 29 2.56 -14.18 -1.91
C VAL A 29 1.06 -14.29 -2.11
N VAL A 30 0.31 -13.50 -1.33
CA VAL A 30 -1.12 -13.31 -1.54
C VAL A 30 -1.31 -12.21 -2.57
N GLU A 31 -1.71 -12.60 -3.77
CA GLU A 31 -2.04 -11.68 -4.84
C GLU A 31 -3.38 -10.97 -4.55
N LEU A 32 -3.41 -9.65 -4.67
CA LEU A 32 -4.64 -8.86 -4.54
C LEU A 32 -5.50 -9.03 -5.80
N LYS A 33 -6.60 -9.76 -5.68
CA LYS A 33 -7.57 -10.00 -6.77
C LYS A 33 -8.72 -9.01 -6.69
N ASN A 34 -9.41 -8.82 -7.82
CA ASN A 34 -10.63 -8.02 -7.88
C ASN A 34 -11.71 -8.51 -6.90
N ALA A 35 -11.77 -9.82 -6.65
CA ALA A 35 -12.71 -10.42 -5.71
C ALA A 35 -12.48 -9.95 -4.25
N ASP A 36 -11.23 -9.70 -3.87
CA ASP A 36 -10.86 -9.31 -2.50
C ASP A 36 -11.34 -7.90 -2.16
N VAL A 37 -11.55 -7.08 -3.19
CA VAL A 37 -12.02 -5.69 -3.06
C VAL A 37 -13.47 -5.50 -3.53
N LEU A 38 -14.10 -6.51 -4.14
CA LEU A 38 -15.45 -6.40 -4.69
C LEU A 38 -16.49 -6.02 -3.63
N ASN A 39 -16.37 -6.61 -2.44
CA ASN A 39 -17.27 -6.35 -1.31
C ASN A 39 -16.75 -5.24 -0.38
N TRP A 40 -15.63 -4.59 -0.73
CA TRP A 40 -15.09 -3.51 0.07
C TRP A 40 -16.05 -2.33 0.00
N LYS A 41 -16.61 -1.94 1.15
CA LYS A 41 -17.50 -0.78 1.23
C LYS A 41 -16.70 0.48 0.94
N ASP A 42 -16.92 1.04 -0.23
CA ASP A 42 -16.27 2.26 -0.63
C ASP A 42 -17.03 3.49 -0.10
N GLY A 43 -16.25 4.50 0.28
CA GLY A 43 -16.75 5.73 0.88
C GLY A 43 -17.16 6.78 -0.13
N HIS A 44 -17.35 6.42 -1.40
CA HIS A 44 -17.48 7.40 -2.47
C HIS A 44 -18.88 8.02 -2.50
N SER A 45 -18.96 9.30 -2.84
CA SER A 45 -20.22 9.98 -3.07
C SER A 45 -20.62 9.86 -4.53
N SER A 46 -21.69 9.11 -4.81
CA SER A 46 -22.23 8.96 -6.16
C SER A 46 -22.51 10.30 -6.86
N VAL A 47 -22.92 11.34 -6.11
CA VAL A 47 -23.16 12.69 -6.63
C VAL A 47 -21.86 13.38 -7.05
N LYS A 48 -20.79 13.26 -6.25
CA LYS A 48 -19.48 13.83 -6.57
C LYS A 48 -18.82 13.07 -7.72
N THR A 49 -18.90 11.74 -7.71
CA THR A 49 -18.31 10.88 -8.74
C THR A 49 -18.94 11.10 -10.11
N LYS A 50 -20.25 11.39 -10.21
CA LYS A 50 -20.90 11.73 -11.49
C LYS A 50 -20.35 13.00 -12.15
N LYS A 51 -19.80 13.92 -11.36
CA LYS A 51 -19.19 15.16 -11.85
C LYS A 51 -17.69 14.99 -12.13
N ALA A 52 -17.09 13.91 -11.65
CA ALA A 52 -15.69 13.62 -11.85
C ALA A 52 -15.45 13.03 -13.25
N PRO A 53 -14.29 13.29 -13.86
CA PRO A 53 -13.91 12.59 -15.07
C PRO A 53 -13.69 11.10 -14.78
N ASN A 54 -14.00 10.25 -15.77
CA ASN A 54 -13.70 8.82 -15.69
C ASN A 54 -12.18 8.61 -15.57
N LEU A 55 -11.74 7.58 -14.83
CA LEU A 55 -10.32 7.24 -14.68
C LEU A 55 -9.61 7.06 -16.03
N SER A 56 -10.29 6.49 -17.03
CA SER A 56 -9.78 6.36 -18.41
C SER A 56 -9.37 7.68 -19.08
N LYS A 57 -9.84 8.82 -18.57
CA LYS A 57 -9.53 10.17 -19.10
C LYS A 57 -8.44 10.88 -18.30
N MET A 58 -7.95 10.28 -17.21
CA MET A 58 -6.89 10.85 -16.38
C MET A 58 -5.53 10.34 -16.89
N ALA A 59 -4.66 11.25 -17.29
CA ALA A 59 -3.31 10.91 -17.76
C ALA A 59 -2.33 10.67 -16.60
N VAL A 60 -2.48 11.44 -15.51
CA VAL A 60 -1.63 11.32 -14.33
C VAL A 60 -2.50 11.35 -13.09
N ILE A 61 -2.29 10.40 -12.19
CA ILE A 61 -2.94 10.33 -10.89
C ILE A 61 -1.85 10.42 -9.82
N GLN A 62 -2.06 11.25 -8.81
CA GLN A 62 -1.21 11.41 -7.66
C GLN A 62 -2.03 11.23 -6.37
N LEU A 63 -1.58 10.32 -5.53
CA LEU A 63 -2.07 10.14 -4.17
C LEU A 63 -1.05 10.74 -3.22
N ARG A 64 -1.51 11.55 -2.27
CA ARG A 64 -0.64 12.21 -1.28
C ARG A 64 -0.90 11.60 0.09
N CYS A 65 0.16 11.18 0.77
CA CYS A 65 0.07 10.65 2.12
C CYS A 65 -0.60 11.69 3.05
N GLY A 66 -1.58 11.25 3.84
CA GLY A 66 -2.36 12.11 4.73
C GLY A 66 -3.47 12.93 4.05
N SER A 67 -3.60 12.89 2.72
CA SER A 67 -4.73 13.48 2.01
C SER A 67 -5.83 12.45 1.76
N ARG A 68 -7.08 12.90 1.81
CA ARG A 68 -8.27 12.11 1.47
C ARG A 68 -8.82 12.43 0.07
N SER A 69 -8.09 13.22 -0.70
CA SER A 69 -8.45 13.67 -2.05
C SER A 69 -7.58 12.98 -3.09
N LEU A 70 -8.12 12.87 -4.31
CA LEU A 70 -7.39 12.42 -5.48
C LEU A 70 -6.84 13.63 -6.24
N PHE A 71 -5.58 13.62 -6.62
CA PHE A 71 -4.99 14.68 -7.45
C PHE A 71 -4.76 14.13 -8.85
N PHE A 72 -5.24 14.80 -9.89
CA PHE A 72 -5.10 14.29 -11.26
C PHE A 72 -4.76 15.38 -12.28
N LYS A 73 -4.26 14.94 -13.44
CA LYS A 73 -4.08 15.73 -14.66
C LYS A 73 -4.77 15.03 -15.83
N LEU A 74 -5.37 15.81 -16.71
CA LEU A 74 -5.99 15.26 -17.93
C LEU A 74 -4.95 15.13 -19.05
N THR A 75 -3.93 16.00 -19.05
CA THR A 75 -2.84 15.97 -20.03
C THR A 75 -1.48 15.99 -19.33
N HIS A 76 -0.47 15.32 -19.89
CA HIS A 76 0.90 15.36 -19.36
C HIS A 76 1.54 16.76 -19.41
N ALA A 77 1.01 17.66 -20.25
CA ALA A 77 1.46 19.04 -20.37
C ALA A 77 0.98 19.96 -19.23
N ASP A 78 -0.03 19.53 -18.46
CA ASP A 78 -0.58 20.35 -17.38
C ASP A 78 0.46 20.53 -16.27
N ALA A 79 0.72 21.78 -15.86
CA ALA A 79 1.68 22.07 -14.79
C ALA A 79 1.14 21.63 -13.42
N HIS A 80 -0.14 21.91 -13.15
CA HIS A 80 -0.76 21.74 -11.84
C HIS A 80 -1.69 20.52 -11.80
N PHE A 81 -1.90 19.98 -10.61
CA PHE A 81 -2.90 18.93 -10.40
C PHE A 81 -4.24 19.54 -10.00
N THR A 82 -5.32 19.01 -10.55
CA THR A 82 -6.68 19.27 -10.07
C THR A 82 -6.97 18.35 -8.90
N GLU A 83 -7.50 18.90 -7.81
CA GLU A 83 -7.96 18.12 -6.66
C GLU A 83 -9.40 17.66 -6.86
N LEU A 84 -9.66 16.40 -6.54
CA LEU A 84 -10.96 15.77 -6.55
C LEU A 84 -11.28 15.22 -5.17
N ASP A 85 -12.28 15.81 -4.54
CA ASP A 85 -12.96 15.22 -3.39
C ASP A 85 -14.06 14.27 -3.90
N PHE A 86 -13.91 12.99 -3.58
CA PHE A 86 -14.83 11.93 -4.00
C PHE A 86 -15.51 11.24 -2.81
N LEU A 87 -15.20 11.60 -1.57
CA LEU A 87 -15.72 10.92 -0.38
C LEU A 87 -17.07 11.48 0.07
N GLN A 88 -17.88 10.64 0.72
CA GLN A 88 -19.09 11.08 1.41
C GLN A 88 -18.72 11.91 2.65
N ALA A 89 -19.53 12.93 2.95
CA ALA A 89 -19.26 13.84 4.07
C ALA A 89 -19.16 13.14 5.43
N LYS A 90 -19.88 12.04 5.62
CA LYS A 90 -19.88 11.23 6.85
C LYS A 90 -19.03 9.96 6.72
N PHE A 91 -18.16 9.87 5.72
CA PHE A 91 -17.32 8.70 5.56
C PHE A 91 -16.19 8.72 6.59
N GLU A 92 -16.30 7.86 7.59
CA GLU A 92 -15.23 7.58 8.54
C GLU A 92 -14.41 6.41 8.00
N LEU A 93 -13.15 6.69 7.68
CA LEU A 93 -12.20 5.62 7.36
C LEU A 93 -11.89 4.92 8.68
N LYS A 94 -12.33 3.68 8.81
CA LYS A 94 -11.87 2.81 9.90
C LYS A 94 -10.45 2.39 9.60
N GLU A 95 -9.50 3.20 10.03
CA GLU A 95 -8.10 2.79 10.05
C GLU A 95 -7.98 1.60 11.01
N PRO A 96 -7.27 0.52 10.64
CA PRO A 96 -6.99 -0.56 11.56
C PRO A 96 -6.23 0.02 12.75
N SER A 97 -6.88 0.08 13.90
CA SER A 97 -6.38 0.75 15.11
C SER A 97 -5.30 -0.05 15.83
N VAL A 98 -5.17 -1.34 15.49
CA VAL A 98 -4.27 -2.26 16.17
C VAL A 98 -3.28 -2.81 15.14
N LEU A 99 -2.00 -2.46 15.31
CA LEU A 99 -0.92 -3.19 14.65
C LEU A 99 -1.02 -4.64 15.10
N ARG A 100 -1.02 -5.59 14.15
CA ARG A 100 -1.10 -7.01 14.49
C ARG A 100 0.00 -7.35 15.49
N PRO A 101 -0.32 -8.05 16.61
CA PRO A 101 0.69 -8.51 17.53
C PRO A 101 1.74 -9.35 16.79
N HIS A 102 3.00 -9.19 17.16
CA HIS A 102 4.10 -10.00 16.62
C HIS A 102 4.58 -11.01 17.64
N ASP A 103 5.14 -12.10 17.12
CA ASP A 103 5.89 -13.04 17.94
C ASP A 103 7.02 -12.32 18.68
N GLN A 104 7.02 -12.49 20.00
CA GLN A 104 7.97 -11.85 20.91
C GLN A 104 9.42 -12.26 20.59
N GLY A 105 9.64 -13.51 20.18
CA GLY A 105 10.95 -14.03 19.80
C GLY A 105 11.52 -13.31 18.58
N LYS A 106 10.76 -13.29 17.49
CA LYS A 106 11.12 -12.60 16.23
C LYS A 106 11.34 -11.11 16.43
N LYS A 107 10.48 -10.43 17.22
CA LYS A 107 10.65 -9.00 17.55
C LYS A 107 11.99 -8.74 18.24
N ASN A 108 12.31 -9.54 19.25
CA ASN A 108 13.56 -9.38 20.00
C ASN A 108 14.80 -9.63 19.13
N ASP A 109 14.72 -10.58 18.20
CA ASP A 109 15.79 -10.84 17.24
C ASP A 109 16.03 -9.65 16.30
N ILE A 110 14.97 -9.03 15.78
CA ILE A 110 15.07 -7.81 14.96
C ILE A 110 15.69 -6.66 15.77
N ILE A 111 15.21 -6.45 17.00
CA ILE A 111 15.72 -5.39 17.88
C ILE A 111 17.21 -5.59 18.21
N LYS A 112 17.65 -6.83 18.44
CA LYS A 112 19.05 -7.09 18.78
C LYS A 112 19.97 -7.08 17.57
N LYS A 113 19.54 -7.66 16.45
CA LYS A 113 20.40 -7.88 15.27
C LYS A 113 20.35 -6.72 14.27
N LEU A 114 19.18 -6.12 14.06
CA LEU A 114 18.96 -5.16 12.97
C LEU A 114 18.85 -3.71 13.46
N CYS A 115 18.15 -3.44 14.57
CA CYS A 115 17.98 -2.07 15.06
C CYS A 115 19.29 -1.30 15.34
N PRO A 116 20.41 -1.91 15.78
CA PRO A 116 21.67 -1.18 15.95
C PRO A 116 22.18 -0.53 14.66
N PHE A 117 21.88 -1.12 13.51
CA PHE A 117 22.25 -0.62 12.18
C PHE A 117 21.20 0.33 11.59
N MET A 118 20.05 0.51 12.24
CA MET A 118 18.99 1.41 11.77
C MET A 118 19.16 2.83 12.34
N PRO A 119 18.75 3.87 11.59
CA PRO A 119 18.66 5.23 12.11
C PRO A 119 17.64 5.33 13.26
N PRO A 120 17.84 6.24 14.24
CA PRO A 120 17.03 6.30 15.46
C PRO A 120 15.51 6.42 15.24
N ASN A 121 15.08 7.20 14.25
CA ASN A 121 13.66 7.38 13.91
C ASN A 121 12.96 6.08 13.49
N ARG A 122 13.70 5.10 12.93
CA ARG A 122 13.15 3.80 12.51
C ARG A 122 13.13 2.77 13.65
N ARG A 123 13.91 2.98 14.72
CA ARG A 123 13.95 2.08 15.89
C ARG A 123 12.66 2.16 16.71
N ALA A 124 12.10 3.37 16.82
CA ALA A 124 10.88 3.64 17.60
C ALA A 124 9.70 2.76 17.15
N PHE A 125 9.58 2.53 15.84
CA PHE A 125 8.58 1.63 15.26
C PHE A 125 8.73 0.20 15.82
N TRP A 126 9.91 -0.40 15.68
CA TRP A 126 10.15 -1.79 16.13
C TRP A 126 9.99 -1.97 17.63
N CYS A 127 10.36 -0.98 18.45
CA CYS A 127 10.18 -1.04 19.89
C CYS A 127 8.69 -0.98 20.29
N SER A 128 7.88 -0.20 19.57
CA SER A 128 6.47 0.06 19.89
C SER A 128 5.48 -1.00 19.39
N LEU A 129 5.92 -1.98 18.61
CA LEU A 129 5.04 -3.04 18.12
C LEU A 129 4.43 -3.88 19.27
N PRO A 130 3.11 -4.13 19.27
CA PRO A 130 2.49 -5.02 20.24
C PRO A 130 2.95 -6.47 20.01
N VAL A 131 2.93 -7.27 21.07
CA VAL A 131 3.36 -8.68 21.04
C VAL A 131 2.30 -9.57 21.65
N SER A 132 2.21 -10.81 21.16
CA SER A 132 1.28 -11.83 21.64
C SER A 132 1.97 -13.19 21.56
N ASP A 133 1.70 -14.04 22.53
CA ASP A 133 2.17 -15.44 22.53
C ASP A 133 1.29 -16.33 21.63
N VAL A 134 0.07 -15.89 21.35
CA VAL A 134 -0.84 -16.50 20.37
C VAL A 134 -0.78 -15.65 19.11
N VAL A 135 0.04 -16.06 18.15
CA VAL A 135 0.05 -15.50 16.81
C VAL A 135 -0.63 -16.53 15.92
N GLU A 136 -1.89 -16.28 15.53
CA GLU A 136 -2.48 -17.01 14.41
C GLU A 136 -1.73 -16.58 13.16
N ASP A 137 -0.77 -17.40 12.74
CA ASP A 137 -0.24 -17.32 11.40
C ASP A 137 -1.42 -17.65 10.47
N VAL A 138 -1.83 -16.68 9.65
CA VAL A 138 -2.87 -16.90 8.64
C VAL A 138 -2.25 -17.80 7.58
N GLU A 139 -2.63 -19.09 7.60
CA GLU A 139 -2.43 -20.05 6.51
C GLU A 139 -3.19 -19.65 5.24
#